data_AF-A0A1G7NVU6-F1
#
_entry.id   AF-A0A1G7NVU6-F1
#
_cell.length_a   1.000
_cell.length_b   1.000
_cell.length_c   1.000
_cell.angle_alpha   90.00
_cell.angle_beta   90.00
_cell.angle_gamma   90.00
#
_symmetry.space_group_name_H-M   'P 1'
#
loop_
_entity.id
_entity.type
_entity.pdbx_description
1 polymer ?
#
loop_
_entity_poly.entity_id
_entity_poly.type
_entity_poly.pdbx_seq_one_letter_code
_entity_poly.pdbx_strand_id
1 'polypeptide(L)' 'MTILSDSLPTSTLLELKAGDAITNEKQSGIIQNVEISETDEFLMFRFVLAHGEIEVRKLKQVC' A
#
# COMPACT_ATOMS: atom_id res chain seq x y z
N MET A 1 0.45 9.18 -10.46
CA MET A 1 -0.71 8.45 -9.92
C MET A 1 -0.38 6.97 -10.01
N THR A 2 -0.22 6.30 -8.87
CA THR A 2 0.20 4.90 -8.80
C THR A 2 -1.03 4.01 -8.64
N ILE A 3 -1.17 2.99 -9.49
CA ILE A 3 -2.30 2.06 -9.47
C ILE A 3 -1.92 0.89 -8.59
N LEU A 4 -2.47 0.82 -7.37
CA LEU A 4 -2.35 -0.28 -6.42
C LEU A 4 -3.09 -1.51 -6.95
N SER A 5 -2.36 -2.60 -7.13
CA SER A 5 -2.85 -3.90 -7.60
C SER A 5 -2.11 -5.02 -6.86
N ASP A 6 -2.70 -6.21 -6.78
CA ASP A 6 -2.01 -7.37 -6.16
C ASP A 6 -0.73 -7.78 -6.90
N SER A 7 -0.59 -7.40 -8.16
CA SER A 7 0.61 -7.62 -8.98
C SER A 7 1.77 -6.65 -8.70
N LEU A 8 1.55 -5.59 -7.90
CA LEU A 8 2.61 -4.61 -7.63
C LEU A 8 3.74 -5.22 -6.79
N PRO A 9 5.01 -4.99 -7.15
CA PRO A 9 6.14 -5.35 -6.30
C PRO A 9 6.09 -4.66 -4.94
N THR A 10 6.54 -5.35 -3.91
CA THR A 10 6.66 -4.80 -2.55
C THR A 10 7.60 -3.59 -2.50
N SER A 11 8.63 -3.53 -3.35
CA SER A 11 9.53 -2.38 -3.47
C SER A 11 8.78 -1.10 -3.82
N THR A 12 7.86 -1.15 -4.78
CA THR A 12 7.06 0.02 -5.17
C THR A 12 6.09 0.44 -4.07
N LEU A 13 5.57 -0.50 -3.27
CA LEU A 13 4.75 -0.17 -2.10
C LEU A 13 5.57 0.56 -1.02
N LEU A 14 6.84 0.20 -0.86
CA LEU A 14 7.78 0.86 0.05
C LEU A 14 8.22 2.25 -0.42
N GLU A 15 8.16 2.52 -1.73
CA GLU A 15 8.49 3.83 -2.30
C GLU A 15 7.38 4.88 -2.14
N LEU A 16 6.15 4.43 -1.86
CA LEU A 16 4.98 5.29 -1.67
C LEU A 16 5.06 6.03 -0.32
N LYS A 17 4.80 7.33 -0.34
CA LYS A 17 4.82 8.20 0.84
C LYS A 17 3.62 9.15 0.89
N ALA A 18 3.44 9.79 2.04
CA ALA A 18 2.45 10.85 2.18
C ALA A 18 2.66 11.94 1.10
N GLY A 19 1.57 12.34 0.45
CA GLY A 19 1.55 13.25 -0.69
C GLY A 19 1.47 12.55 -2.05
N ASP A 20 1.76 11.25 -2.15
CA ASP A 20 1.60 10.52 -3.40
C ASP A 20 0.13 10.19 -3.68
N ALA A 21 -0.28 10.32 -4.94
CA ALA A 21 -1.61 9.98 -5.40
C ALA A 21 -1.68 8.49 -5.76
N ILE A 22 -2.49 7.73 -5.03
CA ILE A 22 -2.71 6.30 -5.24
C ILE A 22 -4.16 6.02 -5.66
N THR A 23 -4.34 4.94 -6.41
CA THR A 23 -5.66 4.45 -6.80
C THR A 23 -5.67 2.93 -6.78
N ASN A 24 -6.74 2.34 -6.29
CA ASN A 24 -7.06 0.92 -6.40
C ASN A 24 -8.37 0.80 -7.21
N GLU A 25 -8.80 -0.42 -7.54
CA GLU A 25 -10.02 -0.69 -8.31
C GLU A 25 -11.29 -0.08 -7.71
N LYS A 26 -11.29 0.19 -6.40
CA LYS A 26 -12.45 0.72 -5.66
C LYS A 26 -12.32 2.17 -5.21
N GLN A 27 -11.10 2.67 -5.02
CA GLN A 27 -10.85 3.93 -4.30
C GLN A 27 -9.63 4.64 -4.86
N SER A 28 -9.68 5.97 -4.91
CA SER A 28 -8.53 6.80 -5.29
C SER A 28 -8.37 7.94 -4.29
N GLY A 29 -7.13 8.37 -4.05
CA GLY A 29 -6.86 9.45 -3.13
C GLY A 29 -5.38 9.78 -3.00
N ILE A 30 -5.10 10.81 -2.22
CA ILE A 30 -3.75 11.19 -1.83
C ILE A 30 -3.44 10.56 -0.49
N ILE A 31 -2.29 9.90 -0.40
CA ILE A 31 -1.78 9.34 0.85
C ILE A 31 -1.58 10.47 1.85
N GLN A 32 -2.24 10.39 2.99
CA GLN A 32 -1.97 11.25 4.14
C GLN A 32 -0.96 10.62 5.07
N ASN A 33 -1.04 9.30 5.25
CA ASN A 33 -0.10 8.56 6.08
C ASN A 33 0.11 7.14 5.54
N VAL A 34 1.27 6.57 5.83
CA VAL A 34 1.62 5.18 5.49
C VAL A 34 2.01 4.46 6.76
N GLU A 35 1.28 3.40 7.08
CA GLU A 35 1.60 2.50 8.18
C GLU A 35 2.05 1.16 7.60
N ILE A 36 3.24 0.73 8.00
CA ILE A 36 3.82 -0.54 7.57
C ILE A 36 3.93 -1.42 8.81
N SER A 37 3.24 -2.55 8.78
CA SER A 37 3.30 -3.57 9.81
C SER A 37 3.90 -4.83 9.22
N GLU A 38 5.08 -5.21 9.71
CA GLU A 38 5.70 -6.47 9.35
C GLU A 38 5.36 -7.53 10.40
N THR A 39 4.83 -8.66 9.93
CA THR A 39 4.63 -9.87 10.74
C THR A 39 5.55 -10.99 10.23
N ASP A 40 5.57 -12.11 10.96
CA ASP A 40 6.34 -13.30 10.54
C ASP A 40 5.86 -13.88 9.21
N GLU A 41 4.59 -13.69 8.86
CA GLU A 41 3.96 -14.28 7.67
C GLU A 41 3.83 -13.30 6.49
N PHE A 42 3.64 -12.00 6.75
CA PHE A 42 3.41 -11.00 5.71
C PHE A 42 3.86 -9.59 6.12
N LEU A 43 4.10 -8.74 5.11
CA LEU A 43 4.06 -7.29 5.29
C LEU A 43 2.66 -6.77 4.98
N MET A 44 2.12 -5.98 5.88
CA MET A 44 0.88 -5.23 5.72
C MET A 44 1.21 -3.76 5.52
N PHE A 45 0.75 -3.20 4.41
CA PHE A 45 0.86 -1.79 4.06
C PHE A 45 -0.53 -1.17 4.17
N ARG A 46 -0.70 -0.22 5.09
CA ARG A 46 -1.94 0.53 5.26
C ARG A 46 -1.70 1.98 4.83
N PHE A 47 -2.27 2.33 3.69
CA PHE A 47 -2.24 3.68 3.13
C PHE A 47 -3.48 4.44 3.58
N VAL A 48 -3.31 5.38 4.50
CA VAL A 48 -4.40 6.23 4.99
C VAL A 48 -4.62 7.37 4.02
N LEU A 49 -5.86 7.52 3.53
CA LEU A 49 -6.31 8.56 2.61
C LEU A 49 -7.20 9.58 3.34
N ALA A 50 -7.56 10.68 2.66
CA ALA A 50 -8.47 11.68 3.22
C ALA A 50 -9.89 11.16 3.50
N HIS A 51 -10.37 10.18 2.71
CA HIS A 51 -11.74 9.64 2.81
C HIS A 51 -11.76 8.11 2.90
N GLY A 52 -10.74 7.50 3.48
CA GLY A 52 -10.66 6.05 3.64
C GLY A 52 -9.24 5.57 3.83
N GLU A 53 -9.03 4.27 3.64
CA GLU A 53 -7.73 3.64 3.74
C GLU A 53 -7.65 2.46 2.78
N ILE A 54 -6.46 2.20 2.25
CA ILE A 54 -6.17 1.06 1.39
C ILE A 54 -5.17 0.18 2.11
N GLU A 55 -5.58 -1.05 2.43
CA GLU A 55 -4.71 -2.07 3.02
C GLU A 55 -4.26 -3.05 1.94
N VAL A 56 -2.95 -3.26 1.85
CA VAL A 56 -2.32 -4.21 0.93
C VAL A 56 -1.47 -5.18 1.74
N ARG A 57 -1.71 -6.47 1.58
CA ARG A 57 -0.95 -7.52 2.27
C ARG A 57 -0.04 -8.20 1.27
N LYS A 58 1.24 -8.28 1.59
CA LYS A 58 2.26 -9.00 0.81
C LYS A 58 2.82 -10.11 1.67
N LEU A 59 2.45 -11.35 1.35
CA LEU A 59 3.09 -12.52 1.94
C LEU A 59 4.60 -12.44 1.67
N LYS A 60 5.41 -12.73 2.69
CA LYS A 60 6.84 -12.95 2.48
C LYS A 60 6.94 -14.18 1.59
N GLN A 61 7.19 -13.99 0.29
CA GLN A 61 7.57 -15.12 -0.56
C GLN A 61 8.95 -15.56 -0.08
N VAL A 62 8.97 -16.55 0.80
CA VAL A 62 10.15 -17.35 1.10
C VAL A 62 10.37 -18.20 -0.14
N CYS A 63 11.27 -17.77 -1.02
CA CYS A 63 11.83 -18.64 -2.06
C CYS A 63 12.79 -19.65 -1.45
#